data_AF-A0A8T3PV15-F1
#
_entry.id   AF-A0A8T3PV15-F1
#
_cell.length_a   1.000
_cell.length_b   1.000
_cell.length_c   1.000
_cell.angle_alpha   90.00
_cell.angle_beta   90.00
_cell.angle_gamma   90.00
#
_symmetry.space_group_name_H-M   'P 1'
#
loop_
_entity.id
_entity.type
_entity.pdbx_description
1 polymer ?
#
loop_
_entity_poly.entity_id
_entity_poly.type
_entity_poly.pdbx_seq_one_letter_code
_entity_poly.pdbx_strand_id
1 'polypeptide(L)'
;MRDLEMARAEGEVWRSQARSYVEGLAVAIETKFESWTLTDAEREVGLLMLKGFSHKEIAALRGTTEATVRQQARAIYQKAGLPGRAAFSAYFLEDLLPTTNERGTKGPQQFT
;
A
#
# COMPACT_ATOMS: atom_id res chain seq x y z
N MET A 1 -30.73 -10.36 21.96
CA MET A 1 -30.90 -9.90 20.55
C MET A 1 -30.21 -8.55 20.32
N ARG A 2 -30.40 -7.56 21.20
CA ARG A 2 -29.72 -6.23 21.16
C ARG A 2 -28.18 -6.29 21.11
N ASP A 3 -27.54 -7.17 21.87
CA ASP A 3 -26.07 -7.25 21.90
C ASP A 3 -25.45 -7.74 20.58
N LEU A 4 -26.18 -8.57 19.84
CA LEU A 4 -25.77 -9.06 18.51
C LEU A 4 -25.94 -7.98 17.43
N GLU A 5 -26.95 -7.12 17.56
CA GLU A 5 -27.13 -5.97 16.67
C GLU A 5 -26.08 -4.89 16.93
N MET A 6 -25.74 -4.60 18.20
CA MET A 6 -24.68 -3.65 18.53
C MET A 6 -23.31 -4.14 18.05
N ALA A 7 -22.97 -5.42 18.28
CA ALA A 7 -21.72 -5.99 17.78
C ALA A 7 -21.63 -6.00 16.24
N ARG A 8 -22.77 -6.18 15.54
CA ARG A 8 -22.83 -6.02 14.07
C ARG A 8 -22.64 -4.58 13.63
N ALA A 9 -23.33 -3.63 14.27
CA ALA A 9 -23.24 -2.21 13.95
C ALA A 9 -21.81 -1.67 14.18
N GLU A 10 -21.17 -2.03 15.29
CA GLU A 10 -19.76 -1.69 15.56
C GLU A 10 -18.82 -2.30 14.50
N GLY A 11 -19.06 -3.55 14.10
CA GLY A 11 -18.31 -4.23 13.05
C GLY A 11 -18.50 -3.58 11.67
N GLU A 12 -19.69 -3.07 11.36
CA GLU A 12 -19.96 -2.33 10.11
C GLU A 12 -19.28 -0.96 10.10
N VAL A 13 -19.32 -0.23 11.21
CA VAL A 13 -18.61 1.04 11.37
C VAL A 13 -17.10 0.84 11.20
N TRP A 14 -16.52 -0.15 11.89
CA TRP A 14 -15.11 -0.48 11.75
C TRP A 14 -14.72 -0.84 10.32
N ARG A 15 -15.54 -1.66 9.63
CA ARG A 15 -15.30 -2.02 8.22
C ARG A 15 -15.43 -0.84 7.27
N SER A 16 -16.37 0.06 7.52
CA SER A 16 -16.55 1.29 6.73
C SER A 16 -15.34 2.21 6.88
N GLN A 17 -14.86 2.40 8.10
CA GLN A 17 -13.70 3.23 8.39
C GLN A 17 -12.42 2.65 7.78
N ALA A 18 -12.20 1.34 7.93
CA ALA A 18 -11.10 0.64 7.26
C ALA A 18 -11.15 0.79 5.73
N ARG A 19 -12.34 0.75 5.14
CA ARG A 19 -12.54 0.90 3.69
C ARG A 19 -12.13 2.30 3.20
N SER A 20 -12.47 3.36 3.94
CA SER A 20 -12.09 4.73 3.60
C SER A 20 -10.57 4.93 3.57
N TYR A 21 -9.82 4.33 4.50
CA TYR A 21 -8.35 4.38 4.48
C TYR A 21 -7.77 3.65 3.27
N VAL A 22 -8.33 2.49 2.91
CA VAL A 22 -7.89 1.72 1.73
C VAL A 22 -8.18 2.49 0.44
N GLU A 23 -9.34 3.13 0.33
CA GLU A 23 -9.69 3.97 -0.82
C GLU A 23 -8.76 5.18 -0.95
N GLY A 24 -8.47 5.88 0.16
CA GLY A 24 -7.53 6.98 0.18
C GLY A 24 -6.12 6.56 -0.27
N LEU A 25 -5.65 5.40 0.19
CA LEU A 25 -4.37 4.84 -0.23
C LEU A 25 -4.37 4.49 -1.72
N ALA A 26 -5.44 3.91 -2.24
CA ALA A 26 -5.56 3.58 -3.67
C ALA A 26 -5.46 4.83 -4.55
N VAL A 27 -6.12 5.93 -4.17
CA VAL A 27 -6.03 7.23 -4.87
C VAL A 27 -4.61 7.80 -4.83
N ALA A 28 -3.95 7.72 -3.67
CA ALA A 28 -2.57 8.20 -3.51
C ALA A 28 -1.59 7.41 -4.38
N ILE A 29 -1.75 6.08 -4.47
CA ILE A 29 -0.95 5.22 -5.35
C ILE A 29 -1.12 5.63 -6.80
N GLU A 30 -2.37 5.77 -7.26
CA GLU A 30 -2.66 6.11 -8.66
C GLU A 30 -2.07 7.49 -9.04
N THR A 31 -2.23 8.48 -8.15
CA THR A 31 -1.67 9.83 -8.34
C THR A 31 -0.15 9.79 -8.51
N LYS A 32 0.54 8.95 -7.72
CA LYS A 32 2.00 8.80 -7.84
C LYS A 32 2.38 8.11 -9.14
N PHE A 33 1.66 7.08 -9.54
CA PHE A 33 1.89 6.37 -10.79
C PHE A 33 1.71 7.27 -12.02
N GLU A 34 0.72 8.16 -11.98
CA GLU A 34 0.53 9.20 -13.00
C GLU A 34 1.71 10.19 -13.00
N SER A 35 2.13 10.69 -11.83
CA SER A 35 3.25 11.62 -11.72
C SER A 35 4.59 11.04 -12.21
N TRP A 36 4.79 9.73 -12.02
CA TRP A 36 5.95 9.00 -12.54
C TRP A 36 5.81 8.62 -14.02
N THR A 37 4.71 8.98 -14.68
CA THR A 37 4.45 8.66 -16.08
C THR A 37 4.56 7.16 -16.37
N LEU A 38 4.03 6.34 -15.45
CA LEU A 38 3.96 4.90 -15.64
C LEU A 38 2.93 4.55 -16.73
N THR A 39 3.32 3.65 -17.62
CA THR A 39 2.44 2.98 -18.57
C THR A 39 1.48 2.03 -17.85
N ASP A 40 0.36 1.67 -18.46
CA ASP A 40 -0.61 0.75 -17.86
C ASP A 40 0.02 -0.58 -17.44
N ALA A 41 0.95 -1.09 -18.24
CA ALA A 41 1.70 -2.29 -17.90
C ALA A 41 2.59 -2.08 -16.66
N GLU A 42 3.31 -0.97 -16.56
CA GLU A 42 4.11 -0.65 -15.36
C GLU A 42 3.23 -0.45 -14.12
N ARG A 43 2.07 0.20 -14.24
CA ARG A 43 1.12 0.39 -13.13
C ARG A 43 0.66 -0.94 -12.56
N GLU A 44 0.25 -1.87 -13.41
CA GLU A 44 -0.19 -3.19 -12.97
C GLU A 44 0.96 -4.00 -12.33
N VAL A 45 2.20 -3.91 -12.85
CA VAL A 45 3.37 -4.52 -12.20
C VAL A 45 3.60 -3.87 -10.83
N GLY A 46 3.56 -2.54 -10.74
CA GLY A 46 3.75 -1.79 -9.49
C GLY A 46 2.74 -2.20 -8.41
N LEU A 47 1.45 -2.31 -8.76
CA LEU A 47 0.41 -2.77 -7.83
C LEU A 47 0.66 -4.18 -7.31
N LEU A 48 1.06 -5.12 -8.18
CA LEU A 48 1.35 -6.48 -7.77
C LEU A 48 2.62 -6.55 -6.90
N MET A 49 3.61 -5.71 -7.16
CA MET A 49 4.79 -5.59 -6.31
C MET A 49 4.44 -5.09 -4.91
N LEU A 50 3.57 -4.08 -4.80
CA LEU A 50 3.05 -3.58 -3.52
C LEU A 50 2.27 -4.66 -2.74
N LYS A 51 1.57 -5.55 -3.46
CA LYS A 51 0.92 -6.72 -2.87
C LYS A 51 1.88 -7.83 -2.44
N GLY A 52 3.19 -7.68 -2.67
CA GLY A 52 4.21 -8.62 -2.24
C GLY A 52 4.57 -9.70 -3.25
N PHE A 53 3.95 -9.73 -4.44
CA PHE A 53 4.25 -10.77 -5.45
C PHE A 53 5.67 -10.63 -6.01
N SER A 54 6.35 -11.77 -6.15
CA SER A 54 7.64 -11.90 -6.83
C SER A 54 7.51 -11.69 -8.35
N HIS A 55 8.62 -11.42 -9.04
CA HIS A 55 8.57 -11.25 -10.50
C HIS A 55 8.05 -12.50 -11.23
N LYS A 56 8.33 -13.70 -10.70
CA LYS A 56 7.84 -14.97 -11.24
C LYS A 56 6.32 -15.10 -11.10
N GLU A 57 5.77 -14.75 -9.95
CA GLU A 57 4.31 -14.77 -9.72
C GLU A 57 3.61 -13.72 -10.58
N ILE A 58 4.18 -12.52 -10.70
CA ILE A 58 3.66 -11.46 -11.57
C ILE A 58 3.66 -11.92 -13.04
N ALA A 59 4.73 -12.57 -13.49
CA ALA A 59 4.82 -13.10 -14.84
C ALA A 59 3.70 -14.12 -15.12
N ALA A 60 3.44 -15.03 -14.17
CA ALA A 60 2.37 -16.00 -14.25
C ALA A 60 0.97 -15.33 -14.27
N LEU A 61 0.72 -14.38 -13.36
CA LEU A 61 -0.56 -13.65 -13.26
C LEU A 61 -0.88 -12.86 -14.53
N ARG A 62 0.15 -12.31 -15.18
CA ARG A 62 0.02 -11.44 -16.35
C ARG A 62 0.17 -12.17 -17.70
N GLY A 63 0.43 -13.47 -17.70
CA GLY A 63 0.71 -14.22 -18.94
C GLY A 63 1.93 -13.68 -19.71
N THR A 64 2.98 -13.25 -19.00
CA THR A 64 4.22 -12.72 -19.60
C THR A 64 5.45 -13.43 -19.04
N THR A 65 6.66 -13.00 -19.42
CA THR A 65 7.91 -13.59 -18.94
C THR A 65 8.46 -12.86 -17.72
N GLU A 66 9.21 -13.56 -16.86
CA GLU A 66 9.91 -12.92 -15.73
C GLU A 66 10.90 -11.84 -16.20
N ALA A 67 11.49 -12.00 -17.39
CA ALA A 67 12.36 -10.99 -17.99
C ALA A 67 11.61 -9.69 -18.30
N THR A 68 10.41 -9.79 -18.89
CA THR A 68 9.53 -8.64 -19.16
C THR A 68 9.13 -7.93 -17.87
N VAL A 69 8.73 -8.68 -16.83
CA VAL A 69 8.40 -8.09 -15.52
C VAL A 69 9.61 -7.38 -14.91
N ARG A 70 10.80 -7.98 -15.00
CA ARG A 70 12.04 -7.37 -14.48
C ARG A 70 12.39 -6.09 -15.22
N GLN A 71 12.17 -6.03 -16.54
CA GLN A 71 12.34 -4.81 -17.33
C GLN A 71 11.37 -3.72 -16.89
N GLN A 72 10.08 -4.05 -16.75
CA GLN A 72 9.05 -3.12 -16.29
C GLN A 72 9.34 -2.63 -14.86
N ALA A 73 9.74 -3.51 -13.95
CA ALA A 73 10.14 -3.12 -12.60
C ALA A 73 11.33 -2.14 -12.59
N ARG A 74 12.35 -2.38 -13.44
CA ARG A 74 13.48 -1.43 -13.59
C ARG A 74 13.01 -0.07 -14.11
N ALA A 75 12.11 -0.04 -15.08
CA ALA A 75 11.55 1.20 -15.61
C ALA A 75 10.77 1.96 -14.53
N ILE A 76 9.97 1.26 -13.70
CA ILE A 76 9.28 1.85 -12.55
C ILE A 76 10.28 2.52 -11.60
N TYR A 77 11.34 1.82 -11.21
CA TYR A 77 12.36 2.36 -10.30
C TYR A 77 13.03 3.61 -10.88
N GLN A 78 13.40 3.58 -12.17
CA GLN A 78 14.01 4.72 -12.84
C GLN A 78 13.08 5.93 -12.90
N LYS A 79 11.82 5.72 -13.27
CA LYS A 79 10.80 6.78 -13.34
C LYS A 79 10.45 7.36 -11.97
N ALA A 80 10.46 6.51 -10.94
CA ALA A 80 10.22 6.92 -9.57
C ALA A 80 11.44 7.59 -8.89
N GLY A 81 12.63 7.48 -9.49
CA GLY A 81 13.89 7.91 -8.86
C GLY A 81 14.26 7.06 -7.64
N LEU A 82 13.85 5.79 -7.60
CA LEU A 82 14.05 4.90 -6.47
C LEU A 82 15.09 3.80 -6.80
N PRO A 83 15.90 3.36 -5.82
CA PRO A 83 16.99 2.42 -6.08
C PRO A 83 16.55 0.96 -6.32
N GLY A 84 15.29 0.62 -6.03
CA GLY A 84 14.79 -0.74 -6.26
C GLY A 84 13.52 -1.09 -5.51
N ARG A 85 13.19 -2.39 -5.47
CA ARG A 85 11.92 -2.92 -4.93
C ARG A 85 11.64 -2.51 -3.50
N ALA A 86 12.64 -2.60 -2.64
CA ALA A 86 12.50 -2.29 -1.22
C ALA A 86 12.12 -0.82 -1.04
N ALA A 87 12.86 0.10 -1.67
CA ALA A 87 12.56 1.53 -1.63
C ALA A 87 11.20 1.87 -2.28
N PHE A 88 10.85 1.22 -3.39
CA PHE A 88 9.53 1.36 -4.02
C PHE A 88 8.40 0.96 -3.06
N SER A 89 8.55 -0.14 -2.32
CA SER A 89 7.53 -0.57 -1.36
C SER A 89 7.52 0.34 -0.13
N ALA A 90 8.69 0.73 0.37
CA ALA A 90 8.83 1.64 1.51
C ALA A 90 8.19 3.00 1.25
N TYR A 91 8.32 3.54 0.04
CA TYR A 91 7.72 4.82 -0.36
C TYR A 91 6.23 4.93 -0.04
N PHE A 92 5.47 3.82 -0.14
CA PHE A 92 4.04 3.80 0.18
C PHE A 92 3.72 3.34 1.60
N LEU A 93 4.68 2.72 2.30
CA LEU A 93 4.46 2.12 3.62
C LEU A 93 5.01 2.98 4.76
N GLU A 94 5.99 3.85 4.52
CA GLU A 94 6.65 4.67 5.55
C GLU A 94 5.64 5.52 6.35
N ASP A 95 4.69 6.17 5.67
CA ASP A 95 3.65 6.98 6.33
C ASP A 95 2.49 6.14 6.91
N LEU A 96 2.36 4.88 6.48
CA LEU A 96 1.30 3.97 6.94
C LEU A 96 1.70 3.20 8.20
N LEU A 97 3.00 2.97 8.38
CA LEU A 97 3.58 2.24 9.50
C LEU A 97 4.24 3.25 10.43
N PRO A 98 3.51 3.86 11.39
CA PRO A 98 4.13 4.72 12.38
C PRO A 98 5.24 3.93 13.06
N THR A 99 6.47 4.43 12.93
CA THR A 99 7.59 3.84 13.68
C THR A 99 7.16 3.82 15.14
N THR A 100 7.28 2.67 15.80
CA THR A 100 6.75 2.45 17.16
C THR A 100 7.54 3.23 18.24
N ASN A 101 8.10 4.39 17.91
CA ASN A 101 8.91 5.21 18.80
C ASN A 101 8.32 6.59 19.17
N GLU A 102 7.01 6.78 19.01
CA GLU A 102 6.30 7.95 19.59
C GLU A 102 5.34 7.58 20.73
N ARG A 103 5.62 6.48 21.45
CA ARG A 103 5.02 6.20 22.78
C ARG A 103 5.92 6.63 23.94
N GLY A 104 6.73 7.66 23.74
CA GLY A 104 7.40 8.41 24.79
C GLY A 104 6.75 9.78 24.95
N THR A 105 6.13 10.03 26.11
CA THR A 105 5.59 11.31 26.59
C THR A 105 4.19 11.71 26.10
N LYS A 106 3.16 11.11 26.69
CA LYS A 106 2.26 11.82 27.64
C LYS A 106 1.62 10.78 28.56
N GLY A 107 2.20 10.61 29.73
CA GLY A 107 1.50 9.94 30.83
C GLY A 107 0.23 10.74 31.20
N PRO A 108 -0.81 10.10 31.74
CA PRO A 108 -1.96 10.81 32.29
C PRO A 108 -1.48 11.67 33.46
N GLN A 109 -1.34 12.98 33.23
CA GLN A 109 -1.18 13.94 34.30
C GLN A 109 -2.55 14.38 34.78
N GLN A 110 -2.77 14.04 36.06
CA GLN A 110 -3.58 14.73 37.05
C GLN A 110 -5.06 14.39 37.10
N PHE A 111 -5.34 13.41 37.95
CA PHE A 111 -6.37 13.56 38.98
C PHE A 111 -6.18 14.90 39.72
N THR A 112 -7.22 15.72 39.73
CA THR A 112 -7.67 16.46 40.92
C THR A 112 -9.18 16.58 40.81
#